data_AF-A0A6M3KXD9-F1
#
_entry.id   AF-A0A6M3KXD9-F1
#
_cell.length_a   1.000
_cell.length_b   1.000
_cell.length_c   1.000
_cell.angle_alpha   90.00
_cell.angle_beta   90.00
_cell.angle_gamma   90.00
#
_symmetry.space_group_name_H-M   'P 1'
#
loop_
_entity.id
_entity.type
_entity.pdbx_description
1 polymer ?
#
loop_
_entity_poly.entity_id
_entity_poly.type
_entity_poly.pdbx_seq_one_letter_code
_entity_poly.pdbx_strand_id
1 'polypeptide(L)' 'MSTPLLDWFDDRDPEHCQAWLFLERKGHWPENFIPDDIEFGTGNWSVTLAYRMAHHWARVVSLHGKAP' A
#
# COMPACT_ATOMS: atom_id res chain seq x y z
N MET A 1 -12.40 0.46 -18.20
CA MET A 1 -12.98 0.62 -16.85
C MET A 1 -11.80 0.87 -15.94
N SER A 2 -11.85 1.93 -15.14
CA SER A 2 -10.79 2.23 -14.18
C SER A 2 -10.88 1.29 -12.97
N THR A 3 -9.73 0.99 -12.37
CA THR A 3 -9.64 0.13 -11.18
C THR A 3 -9.40 1.01 -9.95
N PRO A 4 -10.20 0.90 -8.86
CA PRO A 4 -9.93 1.65 -7.64
C PRO A 4 -8.56 1.30 -7.05
N LEU A 5 -7.80 2.31 -6.59
CA LEU A 5 -6.48 2.11 -5.97
C LEU A 5 -6.50 1.07 -4.86
N LEU A 6 -7.55 1.07 -4.03
CA LEU A 6 -7.67 0.15 -2.91
C LEU A 6 -7.90 -1.29 -3.36
N ASP A 7 -8.46 -1.52 -4.54
CA ASP A 7 -8.64 -2.87 -5.09
C ASP A 7 -7.37 -3.35 -5.79
N TRP A 8 -6.65 -2.43 -6.44
CA TRP A 8 -5.39 -2.72 -7.13
C TRP A 8 -4.20 -2.91 -6.18
N PHE A 9 -4.14 -2.15 -5.09
CA PHE A 9 -2.98 -2.19 -4.18
C PHE A 9 -2.98 -3.46 -3.33
N ASP A 10 -1.91 -4.26 -3.42
CA ASP A 10 -1.70 -5.46 -2.61
C ASP A 10 -0.67 -5.22 -1.49
N ASP A 11 -1.13 -5.29 -0.24
CA ASP A 11 -0.31 -5.15 0.98
C ASP A 11 0.56 -6.39 1.28
N ARG A 12 0.57 -7.38 0.39
CA ARG A 12 1.40 -8.59 0.46
C ARG A 12 2.44 -8.66 -0.66
N ASP A 13 2.31 -7.82 -1.68
CA ASP A 13 3.28 -7.71 -2.75
C ASP A 13 4.48 -6.87 -2.28
N PRO A 14 5.72 -7.42 -2.28
CA PRO A 14 6.92 -6.69 -1.91
C PRO A 14 7.12 -5.39 -2.71
N GLU A 15 6.76 -5.33 -3.99
CA GLU A 15 6.92 -4.14 -4.83
C GLU A 15 5.99 -3.02 -4.38
N HIS A 16 4.72 -3.36 -4.10
CA HIS A 16 3.74 -2.43 -3.57
C HIS A 16 4.14 -1.93 -2.17
N CYS A 17 4.63 -2.82 -1.31
CA CYS A 17 5.15 -2.46 0.01
C CYS A 17 6.34 -1.49 -0.09
N GLN A 18 7.27 -1.74 -1.02
CA GLN A 18 8.42 -0.86 -1.25
C GLN A 18 7.99 0.51 -1.78
N ALA A 19 7.01 0.55 -2.69
CA ALA A 19 6.45 1.79 -3.20
C ALA A 19 5.74 2.60 -2.11
N TRP A 20 5.02 1.94 -1.19
CA TRP A 20 4.45 2.59 -0.01
C TRP A 20 5.52 3.21 0.89
N LEU A 21 6.58 2.45 1.21
CA LEU A 21 7.69 2.97 2.02
C LEU A 21 8.44 4.12 1.31
N PHE A 22 8.49 4.11 -0.02
CA PHE A 22 9.01 5.22 -0.80
C PHE A 22 8.10 6.46 -0.65
N LEU A 23 6.80 6.30 -0.82
CA LEU A 23 5.80 7.35 -0.62
C LEU A 23 5.91 7.99 0.76
N GLU A 24 5.99 7.20 1.83
CA GLU A 24 6.14 7.71 3.21
C GLU A 24 7.41 8.56 3.39
N ARG A 25 8.53 8.16 2.76
CA ARG A 25 9.81 8.88 2.87
C ARG A 25 9.91 10.11 1.97
N LYS A 26 9.23 10.12 0.82
CA LYS A 26 9.42 11.13 -0.23
C LYS A 26 8.21 12.05 -0.42
N GLY A 27 7.04 11.67 0.07
CA GLY A 27 5.80 12.41 -0.10
C GLY A 27 5.16 12.24 -1.48
N HIS A 28 5.68 11.36 -2.34
CA HIS A 28 5.10 11.01 -3.64
C HIS A 28 5.39 9.56 -4.01
N TRP A 29 4.56 8.98 -4.89
CA TRP A 29 4.79 7.64 -5.43
C TRP A 29 6.03 7.58 -6.32
N PRO A 30 6.68 6.41 -6.46
CA PRO A 30 7.70 6.22 -7.49
C PRO A 30 7.15 6.53 -8.89
N GLU A 31 8.01 7.00 -9.79
CA GLU A 31 7.62 7.28 -11.17
C GLU A 31 7.08 6.01 -11.85
N ASN A 32 5.96 6.15 -12.57
CA ASN A 32 5.29 5.08 -13.31
C ASN A 32 4.86 3.86 -12.48
N PHE A 33 4.87 3.95 -11.14
CA PHE A 33 4.44 2.84 -10.29
C PHE A 33 2.93 2.60 -10.36
N ILE A 34 2.14 3.68 -10.39
CA ILE A 34 0.68 3.60 -10.49
C ILE A 34 0.30 3.70 -11.97
N PRO A 35 -0.35 2.68 -12.54
CA PRO A 35 -0.87 2.74 -13.91
C PRO A 35 -1.92 3.86 -14.08
N ASP A 36 -2.01 4.40 -15.30
CA ASP A 36 -2.92 5.51 -15.63
C ASP A 36 -4.41 5.18 -15.47
N ASP A 37 -4.78 3.89 -15.48
CA ASP A 37 -6.15 3.41 -15.32
C ASP A 37 -6.55 3.21 -13.84
N ILE A 38 -5.64 3.49 -12.89
CA ILE A 38 -5.92 3.43 -11.46
C ILE A 38 -6.54 4.74 -10.98
N GLU A 39 -7.71 4.63 -10.36
CA GLU A 39 -8.41 5.76 -9.77
C GLU A 39 -8.19 5.85 -8.27
N PHE A 40 -7.73 7.02 -7.84
CA PHE A 40 -7.76 7.41 -6.44
C PHE A 40 -9.21 7.72 -6.07
N GLY A 41 -9.88 6.77 -5.41
CA GLY A 41 -11.26 6.94 -4.94
C GLY A 41 -11.44 8.21 -4.07
N THR A 42 -12.69 8.62 -3.88
CA THR A 42 -13.03 9.86 -3.16
C THR A 42 -12.65 9.78 -1.68
N GLY A 43 -11.53 10.41 -1.32
CA GLY A 43 -11.09 10.69 0.06
C GLY A 43 -10.58 9.48 0.86
N ASN A 44 -9.53 9.69 1.65
CA ASN A 44 -9.00 8.74 2.65
C ASN A 44 -8.28 7.48 2.14
N TRP A 45 -7.96 7.37 0.85
CA TRP A 45 -7.20 6.23 0.31
C TRP A 45 -5.90 5.95 1.08
N SER A 46 -5.18 7.01 1.47
CA SER A 46 -3.90 6.90 2.18
C SER A 46 -4.06 6.33 3.58
N VAL A 47 -5.12 6.74 4.28
CA VAL A 47 -5.47 6.22 5.60
C VAL A 47 -5.83 4.75 5.50
N THR A 48 -6.63 4.36 4.51
CA THR A 48 -7.02 2.96 4.30
C THR A 48 -5.81 2.08 3.97
N LEU A 49 -4.91 2.53 3.09
CA LEU A 49 -3.67 1.80 2.80
C LEU A 49 -2.78 1.66 4.03
N ALA A 50 -2.60 2.73 4.82
CA ALA A 50 -1.84 2.69 6.06
C ALA A 50 -2.41 1.65 7.05
N TYR A 51 -3.73 1.59 7.21
CA TYR A 51 -4.38 0.57 8.04
C TYR A 51 -4.15 -0.85 7.53
N ARG A 52 -4.23 -1.08 6.21
CA ARG A 52 -3.96 -2.40 5.61
C ARG A 52 -2.51 -2.83 5.85
N MET A 53 -1.55 -1.96 5.57
CA MET A 53 -0.13 -2.19 5.82
C MET A 53 0.15 -2.52 7.29
N ALA A 54 -0.40 -1.74 8.22
CA ALA A 54 -0.26 -1.98 9.65
C ALA A 54 -0.89 -3.31 10.09
N HIS A 55 -2.07 -3.64 9.57
CA HIS A 55 -2.75 -4.90 9.86
C HIS A 55 -1.97 -6.10 9.33
N HIS A 56 -1.42 -6.01 8.11
CA HIS A 56 -0.56 -7.04 7.54
C HIS A 56 0.68 -7.27 8.40
N TRP A 57 1.40 -6.20 8.72
CA TRP A 57 2.59 -6.26 9.59
C TRP A 57 2.26 -6.87 10.95
N ALA A 58 1.18 -6.42 11.60
CA ALA A 58 0.75 -6.94 12.89
C ALA A 58 0.44 -8.45 12.81
N ARG A 59 -0.16 -8.93 11.72
CA ARG A 59 -0.38 -10.38 11.51
C ARG A 59 0.93 -11.13 11.34
N VAL A 60 1.87 -10.61 10.55
CA VAL A 60 3.18 -11.24 10.35
C VAL A 60 3.91 -11.37 11.69
N VAL A 61 3.99 -10.30 12.47
CA VAL A 61 4.66 -10.29 13.78
C VAL A 61 3.93 -11.14 14.82
N SER A 62 2.59 -11.05 14.89
CA SER A 62 1.80 -11.79 15.88
C SER A 62 1.77 -13.30 15.62
N LEU A 63 1.79 -13.71 14.34
CA LEU A 63 1.74 -15.13 13.98
C LEU A 63 3.13 -15.79 13.97
N HIS A 64 4.21 -15.03 13.79
CA HIS A 64 5.56 -15.60 13.69
C HIS A 64 6.49 -15.27 14.87
N GLY A 65 6.00 -14.57 15.91
CA GLY A 65 6.70 -14.38 17.18
C GLY A 65 8.05 -13.62 17.11
N LYS A 66 8.46 -13.18 15.92
CA LYS A 66 9.62 -12.33 15.69
C LYS A 66 9.27 -11.36 14.57
N ALA A 67 9.35 -10.06 14.88
CA ALA A 67 9.56 -9.07 13.83
C ALA A 67 10.90 -9.37 13.14
N PRO A 68 11.00 -9.18 11.80
CA PRO A 68 12.27 -9.30 11.09
C PRO A 68 13.33 -8.35 11.64
#